data_AF-A0A1D1Z131-F1
#
_entry.id   AF-A0A1D1Z131-F1
#
_cell.length_a   1.000
_cell.length_b   1.000
_cell.length_c   1.000
_cell.angle_alpha   90.00
_cell.angle_beta   90.00
_cell.angle_gamma   90.00
#
_symmetry.space_group_name_H-M   'P 1'
#
loop_
_entity.id
_entity.type
_entity.pdbx_description
1 polymer ?
#
loop_
_entity_poly.entity_id
_entity_poly.type
_entity_poly.pdbx_seq_one_letter_code
_entity_poly.pdbx_strand_id
1 'polypeptide(L)'
;VEVLAQIHEELESCPTQERSDLYLLQFQVFRGLGEGKLLQRSLHSAWQRASSVHEKLIFGTWLKYEKQGEEVISDLLASCGKCSQEFELLDIASEIPAKDVGIASTSDSDLTEDSSLVFFQVEGDTIACARKKIASLSSPFNSMLNGNFTESRLEIIDMSKNGISAMAMREISKFSQIGHLGDLPPDDVLEILIFANMFCCERLKDACDRKLTSFVSSRQDAIDLMECALEENSPVLATSCLQRFLHELPECLEDKQVVKIFSNVSKHHRSIMAGHASFSLYCLLCEVAMNTDPRSDTTADLLERLVELATNNRQKQLAFHQLGCVRLLRKEYNEAERNFVAALEAGHVYSAAGLARLDFLRGDMVLAYEKMSSVISSYTPLGWMYQE
;
A
#
# COMPACT_ATOMS: atom_id res chain seq x y z
N VAL A 1 17.46 -10.67 -24.42
CA VAL A 1 16.50 -11.17 -25.43
C VAL A 1 15.69 -12.34 -24.88
N GLU A 2 16.32 -13.40 -24.36
CA GLU A 2 15.63 -14.56 -23.76
C GLU A 2 14.66 -14.17 -22.63
N VAL A 3 15.09 -13.34 -21.67
CA VAL A 3 14.21 -12.85 -20.57
C VAL A 3 12.98 -12.12 -21.11
N LEU A 4 13.12 -11.28 -22.13
CA LEU A 4 12.00 -10.55 -22.74
C LEU A 4 11.07 -11.49 -23.53
N ALA A 5 11.63 -12.50 -24.20
CA ALA A 5 10.85 -13.52 -24.90
C ALA A 5 10.03 -14.36 -23.90
N GLN A 6 10.64 -14.77 -22.79
CA GLN A 6 9.94 -15.48 -21.71
C GLN A 6 8.82 -14.64 -21.11
N ILE A 7 9.07 -13.36 -20.81
CA ILE A 7 8.02 -12.46 -20.29
C ILE A 7 6.88 -12.33 -21.33
N HIS A 8 7.20 -12.24 -22.62
CA HIS A 8 6.18 -12.18 -23.66
C HIS A 8 5.32 -13.44 -23.74
N GLU A 9 5.92 -14.63 -23.71
CA GLU A 9 5.20 -15.91 -23.68
C GLU A 9 4.31 -16.05 -22.43
N GLU A 10 4.79 -15.59 -21.28
CA GLU A 10 4.00 -15.60 -20.04
C GLU A 10 2.85 -14.59 -20.08
N LEU A 11 3.04 -13.42 -20.68
CA LEU A 11 1.96 -12.43 -20.86
C LEU A 11 0.79 -13.00 -21.69
N GLU A 12 1.07 -13.86 -22.67
CA GLU A 12 0.04 -14.52 -23.49
C GLU A 12 -0.75 -15.58 -22.72
N SER A 13 -0.14 -16.22 -21.72
CA SER A 13 -0.72 -17.38 -21.00
C SER A 13 -1.18 -17.09 -19.57
N CYS A 14 -0.72 -15.99 -18.96
CA CYS A 14 -1.02 -15.67 -17.56
C CYS A 14 -2.45 -15.15 -17.34
N PRO A 15 -3.00 -15.34 -16.11
CA PRO A 15 -4.23 -14.69 -15.68
C PRO A 15 -4.13 -13.17 -15.75
N THR A 16 -5.27 -12.50 -15.92
CA THR A 16 -5.32 -11.03 -16.04
C THR A 16 -4.74 -10.29 -14.84
N GLN A 17 -4.84 -10.88 -13.64
CA GLN A 17 -4.38 -10.30 -12.38
C GLN A 17 -2.85 -10.27 -12.25
N GLU A 18 -2.13 -11.12 -12.98
CA GLU A 18 -0.66 -11.22 -12.89
C GLU A 18 0.05 -10.38 -13.96
N ARG A 19 -0.71 -9.81 -14.91
CA ARG A 19 -0.16 -9.08 -16.05
C ARG A 19 0.57 -7.81 -15.64
N SER A 20 0.05 -7.08 -14.66
CA SER A 20 0.67 -5.87 -14.12
C SER A 20 2.10 -6.14 -13.62
N ASP A 21 2.28 -7.21 -12.86
CA ASP A 21 3.57 -7.63 -12.33
C ASP A 21 4.55 -8.04 -13.44
N LEU A 22 4.08 -8.74 -14.47
CA LEU A 22 4.92 -9.08 -15.63
C LEU A 22 5.37 -7.84 -16.40
N TYR A 23 4.50 -6.84 -16.56
CA TYR A 23 4.88 -5.55 -17.15
C TYR A 23 5.83 -4.74 -16.26
N LEU A 24 5.72 -4.85 -14.93
CA LEU A 24 6.70 -4.27 -14.01
C LEU A 24 8.07 -4.95 -14.18
N LEU A 25 8.13 -6.27 -14.33
CA LEU A 25 9.37 -6.99 -14.59
C LEU A 25 9.99 -6.58 -15.94
N GLN A 26 9.16 -6.47 -16.98
CA GLN A 26 9.61 -5.99 -18.28
C GLN A 26 10.14 -4.55 -18.21
N PHE A 27 9.52 -3.69 -17.41
CA PHE A 27 10.00 -2.33 -17.13
C PHE A 27 11.43 -2.37 -16.55
N GLN A 28 11.69 -3.22 -15.55
CA GLN A 28 13.01 -3.33 -14.92
C GLN A 28 14.08 -3.81 -15.92
N VAL A 29 13.72 -4.73 -16.83
CA VAL A 29 14.63 -5.18 -17.90
C VAL A 29 14.97 -4.03 -18.86
N PHE A 30 13.97 -3.26 -19.30
CA PHE A 30 14.21 -2.12 -20.19
C PHE A 30 15.02 -1.01 -19.51
N ARG A 31 14.80 -0.79 -18.21
CA ARG A 31 15.61 0.14 -17.41
C ARG A 31 17.09 -0.25 -17.41
N GLY A 32 17.40 -1.53 -17.17
CA GLY A 32 18.77 -2.04 -17.25
C GLY A 32 19.43 -1.92 -18.63
N LEU A 33 18.63 -1.85 -19.69
CA LEU A 33 19.10 -1.64 -21.07
C LEU A 33 19.20 -0.15 -21.47
N GLY A 34 18.73 0.77 -20.63
CA GLY A 34 18.66 2.20 -20.97
C GLY A 34 17.58 2.56 -22.00
N GLU A 35 16.57 1.69 -22.21
CA GLU A 35 15.53 1.85 -23.22
C GLU A 35 14.34 2.70 -22.71
N GLY A 36 14.53 4.02 -22.62
CA GLY A 36 13.56 4.96 -22.03
C GLY A 36 12.13 4.90 -22.59
N LYS A 37 11.97 4.75 -23.91
CA LYS A 37 10.62 4.66 -24.52
C LYS A 37 9.93 3.33 -24.23
N LEU A 38 10.69 2.25 -24.14
CA LEU A 38 10.14 0.92 -23.91
C LEU A 38 9.79 0.70 -22.44
N LEU A 39 10.61 1.21 -21.51
CA LEU A 39 10.27 1.18 -20.09
C LEU A 39 8.97 1.95 -19.83
N GLN A 40 8.81 3.18 -20.35
CA GLN A 40 7.57 3.96 -20.16
C GLN A 40 6.32 3.23 -20.70
N ARG A 41 6.43 2.58 -21.88
CA ARG A 41 5.35 1.77 -22.46
C ARG A 41 5.01 0.55 -21.61
N SER A 42 6.02 -0.11 -21.06
CA SER A 42 5.83 -1.25 -20.16
C SER A 42 5.09 -0.82 -18.90
N LEU A 43 5.51 0.29 -18.27
CA LEU A 43 4.86 0.82 -17.08
C LEU A 43 3.42 1.28 -17.35
N HIS A 44 3.16 1.89 -18.52
CA HIS A 44 1.80 2.23 -18.93
C HIS A 44 0.93 0.99 -19.13
N SER A 45 1.50 -0.09 -19.67
CA SER A 45 0.81 -1.37 -19.79
C SER A 45 0.53 -2.00 -18.41
N ALA A 46 1.46 -1.88 -17.46
CA ALA A 46 1.24 -2.31 -16.07
C ALA A 46 0.05 -1.58 -15.45
N TRP A 47 -0.03 -0.26 -15.62
CA TRP A 47 -1.14 0.56 -15.14
C TRP A 47 -2.48 0.18 -15.79
N GLN A 48 -2.53 0.02 -17.12
CA GLN A 48 -3.76 -0.39 -17.82
C GLN A 48 -4.26 -1.78 -17.43
N ARG A 49 -3.36 -2.66 -16.99
CA ARG A 49 -3.67 -4.03 -16.56
C ARG A 49 -3.73 -4.20 -15.05
N ALA A 50 -3.62 -3.12 -14.29
CA ALA A 50 -3.76 -3.13 -12.85
C ALA A 50 -5.12 -3.72 -12.44
N SER A 51 -5.09 -4.67 -11.52
CA SER A 51 -6.26 -5.42 -11.05
C SER A 51 -6.88 -4.83 -9.79
N SER A 52 -6.15 -3.95 -9.09
CA SER A 52 -6.58 -3.32 -7.84
C SER A 52 -6.36 -1.80 -7.85
N VAL A 53 -7.06 -1.07 -6.98
CA VAL A 53 -6.88 0.37 -6.84
C VAL A 53 -5.46 0.72 -6.39
N HIS A 54 -4.85 -0.12 -5.54
CA HIS A 54 -3.48 0.09 -5.06
C HIS A 54 -2.47 0.03 -6.21
N GLU A 55 -2.60 -0.95 -7.12
CA GLU A 55 -1.74 -1.04 -8.31
C GLU A 55 -1.96 0.15 -9.25
N LYS A 56 -3.22 0.54 -9.50
CA LYS A 56 -3.53 1.73 -10.32
C LYS A 56 -2.87 2.97 -9.74
N LEU A 57 -2.97 3.15 -8.42
CA LEU A 57 -2.34 4.25 -7.69
C LEU A 57 -0.82 4.24 -7.86
N ILE A 58 -0.17 3.12 -7.54
CA ILE A 58 1.29 2.98 -7.58
C ILE A 58 1.83 3.20 -8.99
N PHE A 59 1.30 2.49 -10.00
CA PHE A 59 1.79 2.62 -11.37
C PHE A 59 1.44 3.98 -11.98
N GLY A 60 0.30 4.58 -11.62
CA GLY A 60 -0.06 5.93 -12.05
C GLY A 60 0.91 6.97 -11.50
N THR A 61 1.25 6.88 -10.21
CA THR A 61 2.28 7.74 -9.62
C THR A 61 3.65 7.49 -10.23
N TRP A 62 4.01 6.23 -10.48
CA TRP A 62 5.28 5.89 -11.10
C TRP A 62 5.41 6.51 -12.50
N LEU A 63 4.34 6.45 -13.31
CA LEU A 63 4.28 7.12 -14.60
C LEU A 63 4.44 8.64 -14.49
N LYS A 64 3.83 9.26 -13.48
CA LYS A 64 4.01 10.70 -13.20
C LYS A 64 5.46 11.01 -12.91
N TYR A 65 6.10 10.24 -12.02
CA TYR A 65 7.50 10.41 -11.64
C TYR A 65 8.45 10.27 -12.84
N GLU A 66 8.29 9.23 -13.66
CA GLU A 66 9.14 9.03 -14.86
C GLU A 66 8.95 10.16 -15.90
N LYS A 67 7.78 10.79 -15.96
CA LYS A 67 7.47 11.90 -16.87
C LYS A 67 7.91 13.27 -16.35
N GLN A 68 8.32 13.43 -15.09
CA GLN A 68 8.79 14.73 -14.55
C GLN A 68 10.02 15.28 -15.32
N GLY A 69 10.79 14.41 -15.99
CA GLY A 69 11.86 14.82 -16.90
C GLY A 69 11.41 15.35 -18.28
N GLU A 70 10.13 15.23 -18.63
CA GLU A 70 9.53 15.60 -19.93
C GLU A 70 8.48 16.73 -19.81
N GLU A 71 8.40 17.41 -18.65
CA GLU A 71 7.35 18.39 -18.31
C GLU A 71 7.13 19.49 -19.35
N VAL A 72 8.17 19.89 -20.08
CA VAL A 72 8.10 20.88 -21.18
C VAL A 72 7.15 20.44 -22.31
N ILE A 73 6.91 19.13 -22.49
CA ILE A 73 5.99 18.57 -23.50
C ILE A 73 4.61 18.28 -22.88
N SER A 74 4.55 17.96 -21.59
CA SER A 74 3.30 17.65 -20.88
C SER A 74 2.35 18.85 -20.83
N ASP A 75 2.89 20.06 -20.61
CA ASP A 75 2.10 21.30 -20.65
C ASP A 75 1.51 21.60 -22.04
N LEU A 76 2.21 21.19 -23.10
CA LEU A 76 1.71 21.30 -24.47
C LEU A 76 0.62 20.26 -24.76
N LEU A 77 0.71 19.05 -24.20
CA LEU A 77 -0.26 17.95 -24.39
C LEU A 77 -1.48 18.04 -23.47
N ALA A 78 -1.39 18.74 -22.33
CA ALA A 78 -2.54 19.06 -21.48
C ALA A 78 -3.61 19.87 -22.23
N SER A 79 -3.20 20.65 -23.25
CA SER A 79 -4.11 21.34 -24.17
C SER A 79 -4.95 20.41 -25.07
N CYS A 80 -4.61 19.11 -25.16
CA CYS A 80 -5.30 18.13 -26.00
C CYS A 80 -6.35 17.26 -25.27
N GLY A 81 -6.64 17.52 -23.99
CA GLY A 81 -7.79 16.93 -23.25
C GLY A 81 -7.79 15.41 -23.05
N LYS A 82 -6.87 14.66 -23.68
CA LYS A 82 -6.74 13.20 -23.55
C LYS A 82 -5.74 12.74 -22.49
N CYS A 83 -4.80 13.59 -22.07
CA CYS A 83 -3.79 13.27 -21.04
C CYS A 83 -4.15 13.79 -19.63
N SER A 84 -5.20 14.62 -19.50
CA SER A 84 -5.54 15.28 -18.23
C SER A 84 -6.11 14.32 -17.17
N GLN A 85 -6.73 13.20 -17.57
CA GLN A 85 -7.32 12.22 -16.64
C GLN A 85 -6.33 11.16 -16.13
N GLU A 86 -5.13 11.03 -16.71
CA GLU A 86 -4.19 9.93 -16.35
C GLU A 86 -3.55 10.11 -14.95
N PHE A 87 -3.55 11.33 -14.40
CA PHE A 87 -2.80 11.68 -13.19
C PHE A 87 -3.63 12.38 -12.11
N GLU A 88 -4.95 12.44 -12.28
CA GLU A 88 -5.83 12.97 -11.25
C GLU A 88 -5.86 12.03 -10.03
N LEU A 89 -6.09 12.61 -8.85
CA LEU A 89 -6.27 11.84 -7.63
C LEU A 89 -7.50 10.95 -7.80
N LEU A 90 -7.30 9.64 -7.71
CA LEU A 90 -8.36 8.64 -7.60
C LEU A 90 -9.24 8.93 -6.38
N ASP A 91 -10.55 8.84 -6.57
CA ASP A 91 -11.49 8.75 -5.45
C ASP A 91 -11.44 7.34 -4.86
N ILE A 92 -10.50 7.13 -3.94
CA ILE A 92 -10.24 5.84 -3.29
C ILE A 92 -11.51 5.28 -2.62
N ALA A 93 -12.37 6.15 -2.10
CA ALA A 93 -13.61 5.72 -1.47
C ALA A 93 -14.51 5.01 -2.50
N SER A 94 -14.72 5.56 -3.70
CA SER A 94 -15.58 4.89 -4.69
C SER A 94 -14.95 3.64 -5.32
N GLU A 95 -13.62 3.54 -5.37
CA GLU A 95 -12.92 2.40 -5.99
C GLU A 95 -12.80 1.17 -5.07
N ILE A 96 -12.81 1.35 -3.74
CA ILE A 96 -12.80 0.23 -2.79
C ILE A 96 -14.24 -0.13 -2.40
N PRO A 97 -14.75 -1.30 -2.83
CA PRO A 97 -16.13 -1.68 -2.56
C PRO A 97 -16.37 -1.85 -1.05
N ALA A 98 -17.48 -1.30 -0.56
CA ALA A 98 -17.93 -1.58 0.80
C ALA A 98 -18.17 -3.07 0.95
N LYS A 99 -17.73 -3.66 2.07
CA LYS A 99 -18.07 -5.04 2.39
C LYS A 99 -19.57 -5.09 2.66
N ASP A 100 -20.34 -5.60 1.70
CA ASP A 100 -21.74 -5.95 1.92
C ASP A 100 -21.78 -7.15 2.88
N VAL A 101 -21.87 -6.85 4.18
CA VAL A 101 -22.29 -7.85 5.16
C VAL A 101 -23.76 -8.07 4.91
N GLY A 102 -24.08 -9.11 4.12
CA GLY A 102 -25.43 -9.55 3.86
C GLY A 102 -26.17 -9.70 5.19
N ILE A 103 -27.01 -8.73 5.51
CA ILE A 103 -28.02 -8.89 6.55
C ILE A 103 -28.95 -9.92 5.96
N ALA A 104 -28.95 -11.13 6.53
CA ALA A 104 -30.08 -12.04 6.37
C ALA A 104 -31.31 -11.21 6.69
N SER A 105 -32.09 -10.90 5.65
CA SER A 105 -33.36 -10.22 5.77
C SER A 105 -34.27 -11.15 6.55
N THR A 106 -34.24 -11.04 7.88
CA THR A 106 -35.40 -11.40 8.69
C THR A 106 -36.54 -10.56 8.14
N SER A 107 -37.47 -11.28 7.53
CA SER A 107 -38.64 -10.82 6.83
C SER A 107 -39.22 -9.54 7.42
N ASP A 108 -39.49 -8.61 6.50
CA ASP A 108 -40.32 -7.43 6.67
C ASP A 108 -41.74 -7.85 7.05
N SER A 109 -41.95 -8.09 8.35
CA SER A 109 -43.26 -8.40 8.93
C SER A 109 -43.26 -7.99 10.40
N ASP A 110 -43.32 -6.69 10.65
CA ASP A 110 -44.41 -6.07 11.41
C ASP A 110 -44.10 -4.59 11.64
N LEU A 111 -44.86 -3.76 10.93
CA LEU A 111 -45.07 -2.38 11.31
C LEU A 111 -45.85 -2.40 12.63
N THR A 112 -45.29 -1.74 13.65
CA THR A 112 -45.81 -1.52 15.02
C THR A 112 -45.43 -2.55 16.08
N GLU A 113 -44.21 -2.44 16.63
CA GLU A 113 -43.94 -2.84 18.02
C GLU A 113 -42.90 -1.92 18.64
N ASP A 114 -43.19 -1.39 19.82
CA ASP A 114 -42.29 -0.61 20.67
C ASP A 114 -40.89 -1.24 20.67
N SER A 115 -39.94 -0.60 19.98
CA SER A 115 -38.54 -0.98 20.12
C SER A 115 -38.14 -0.56 21.54
N SER A 116 -38.16 -1.53 22.46
CA SER A 116 -37.79 -1.32 23.86
C SER A 116 -36.54 -0.44 23.93
N LEU A 117 -36.58 0.59 24.76
CA LEU A 117 -35.43 1.46 24.93
C LEU A 117 -34.36 0.74 25.73
N VAL A 118 -33.11 1.04 25.39
CA VAL A 118 -31.95 0.75 26.20
C VAL A 118 -31.20 2.06 26.41
N PHE A 119 -30.72 2.28 27.62
CA PHE A 119 -30.03 3.49 28.02
C PHE A 119 -28.56 3.16 28.22
N PHE A 120 -27.67 3.84 27.50
CA PHE A 120 -26.24 3.71 27.70
C PHE A 120 -25.76 4.86 28.59
N GLN A 121 -25.15 4.51 29.72
CA GLN A 121 -24.56 5.49 30.62
C GLN A 121 -23.08 5.71 30.24
N VAL A 122 -22.73 6.96 29.93
CA VAL A 122 -21.41 7.36 29.45
C VAL A 122 -21.04 8.68 30.12
N GLU A 123 -19.92 8.73 30.85
CA GLU A 123 -19.42 9.96 31.50
C GLU A 123 -20.45 10.71 32.38
N GLY A 124 -21.44 9.98 32.93
CA GLY A 124 -22.53 10.54 33.73
C GLY A 124 -23.77 10.95 32.91
N ASP A 125 -23.67 11.02 31.58
CA ASP A 125 -24.81 11.18 30.68
C ASP A 125 -25.52 9.84 30.45
N THR A 126 -26.82 9.91 30.15
CA THR A 126 -27.65 8.75 29.81
C THR A 126 -28.22 8.92 28.40
N ILE A 127 -27.81 8.06 27.47
CA ILE A 127 -28.18 8.12 26.05
C ILE A 127 -29.23 7.06 25.77
N ALA A 128 -30.42 7.49 25.35
CA ALA A 128 -31.51 6.58 24.95
C ALA A 128 -31.31 6.06 23.53
N CYS A 129 -31.41 4.75 23.37
CA CYS A 129 -31.28 4.06 22.10
C CYS A 129 -32.42 3.07 21.90
N ALA A 130 -32.86 2.90 20.65
CA ALA A 130 -33.78 1.82 20.30
C ALA A 130 -33.01 0.48 20.31
N ARG A 131 -33.34 -0.43 21.23
CA ARG A 131 -32.58 -1.67 21.46
C ARG A 131 -32.40 -2.48 20.17
N LYS A 132 -33.48 -2.69 19.41
CA LYS A 132 -33.43 -3.46 18.14
C LYS A 132 -32.48 -2.81 17.11
N LYS A 133 -32.39 -1.47 17.07
CA LYS A 133 -31.58 -0.74 16.07
C LYS A 133 -30.09 -0.78 16.41
N ILE A 134 -29.71 -0.46 17.65
CA ILE A 134 -28.31 -0.60 18.08
C ILE A 134 -27.86 -2.06 17.99
N ALA A 135 -28.71 -3.01 18.42
CA ALA A 135 -28.40 -4.44 18.30
C ALA A 135 -28.08 -4.86 16.86
N SER A 136 -28.75 -4.25 15.86
CA SER A 136 -28.52 -4.56 14.45
C SER A 136 -27.20 -4.06 13.88
N LEU A 137 -26.43 -3.24 14.62
CA LEU A 137 -25.14 -2.72 14.15
C LEU A 137 -24.09 -3.84 14.02
N SER A 138 -24.16 -4.87 14.87
CA SER A 138 -23.24 -6.00 14.81
C SER A 138 -23.80 -7.26 15.49
N SER A 139 -23.31 -8.43 15.10
CA SER A 139 -23.64 -9.69 15.77
C SER A 139 -23.25 -9.72 17.26
N PRO A 140 -22.06 -9.20 17.66
CA PRO A 140 -21.72 -9.00 19.07
C PRO A 140 -22.73 -8.13 19.83
N PHE A 141 -23.13 -6.98 19.28
CA PHE A 141 -24.13 -6.11 19.92
C PHE A 141 -25.48 -6.79 20.06
N ASN A 142 -25.93 -7.49 19.01
CA ASN A 142 -27.19 -8.23 19.07
C ASN A 142 -27.15 -9.32 20.16
N SER A 143 -26.03 -10.04 20.26
CA SER A 143 -25.85 -11.07 21.28
C SER A 143 -25.87 -10.48 22.69
N MET A 144 -25.19 -9.35 22.90
CA MET A 144 -25.17 -8.65 24.20
C MET A 144 -26.55 -8.16 24.60
N LEU A 145 -27.28 -7.51 23.69
CA LEU A 145 -28.52 -6.80 24.00
C LEU A 145 -29.77 -7.69 23.98
N ASN A 146 -29.76 -8.77 23.18
CA ASN A 146 -30.92 -9.64 22.98
C ASN A 146 -30.63 -11.12 23.27
N GLY A 147 -29.39 -11.47 23.60
CA GLY A 147 -28.99 -12.86 23.92
C GLY A 147 -29.00 -13.17 25.40
N ASN A 148 -28.11 -14.07 25.83
CA ASN A 148 -28.09 -14.63 27.19
C ASN A 148 -27.14 -13.88 28.15
N PHE A 149 -26.73 -12.67 27.80
CA PHE A 149 -25.86 -11.83 28.63
C PHE A 149 -26.65 -11.09 29.71
N THR A 150 -25.98 -10.56 30.73
CA THR A 150 -26.66 -9.81 31.80
C THR A 150 -27.32 -8.56 31.24
N GLU A 151 -26.63 -7.92 30.30
CA GLU A 151 -26.98 -6.72 29.56
C GLU A 151 -28.32 -6.85 28.82
N SER A 152 -28.74 -8.06 28.42
CA SER A 152 -30.03 -8.25 27.74
C SER A 152 -31.22 -8.02 28.66
N ARG A 153 -31.01 -8.12 29.97
CA ARG A 153 -32.04 -7.92 31.01
C ARG A 153 -31.97 -6.54 31.66
N LEU A 154 -30.97 -5.74 31.33
CA LEU A 154 -30.78 -4.40 31.89
C LEU A 154 -31.38 -3.34 30.96
N GLU A 155 -32.10 -2.39 31.54
CA GLU A 155 -32.53 -1.18 30.83
C GLU A 155 -31.41 -0.15 30.72
N ILE A 156 -30.49 -0.13 31.69
CA ILE A 156 -29.34 0.77 31.75
C ILE A 156 -28.05 -0.05 31.67
N ILE A 157 -27.21 0.24 30.68
CA ILE A 157 -25.92 -0.40 30.45
C ILE A 157 -24.83 0.66 30.61
N ASP A 158 -23.87 0.40 31.49
CA ASP A 158 -22.72 1.29 31.72
C ASP A 158 -21.64 1.05 30.65
N MET A 159 -21.29 2.11 29.91
CA MET A 159 -20.26 2.13 28.86
C MET A 159 -19.10 3.07 29.23
N SER A 160 -19.02 3.55 30.47
CA SER A 160 -18.00 4.52 30.93
C SER A 160 -16.56 4.03 30.80
N LYS A 161 -16.32 2.72 30.70
CA LYS A 161 -14.98 2.12 30.56
C LYS A 161 -14.61 1.81 29.11
N ASN A 162 -15.46 2.12 28.14
CA ASN A 162 -15.26 1.75 26.74
C ASN A 162 -14.56 2.84 25.92
N GLY A 163 -14.15 3.94 26.55
CA GLY A 163 -13.43 5.02 25.87
C GLY A 163 -14.27 5.72 24.80
N ILE A 164 -15.59 5.82 25.02
CA ILE A 164 -16.52 6.53 24.16
C ILE A 164 -17.14 7.70 24.92
N SER A 165 -17.32 8.82 24.25
CA SER A 165 -17.94 10.04 24.73
C SER A 165 -19.45 9.99 24.58
N ALA A 166 -20.16 10.79 25.38
CA ALA A 166 -21.61 10.90 25.27
C ALA A 166 -22.06 11.43 23.89
N MET A 167 -21.24 12.27 23.24
CA MET A 167 -21.50 12.78 21.89
C MET A 167 -21.39 11.64 20.86
N ALA A 168 -20.29 10.87 20.87
CA ALA A 168 -20.09 9.76 19.96
C ALA A 168 -21.21 8.72 20.10
N MET A 169 -21.61 8.40 21.34
CA MET A 169 -22.71 7.45 21.58
C MET A 169 -24.06 7.94 21.04
N ARG A 170 -24.34 9.26 21.14
CA ARG A 170 -25.54 9.86 20.52
C ARG A 170 -25.49 9.72 19.00
N GLU A 171 -24.32 9.91 18.41
CA GLU A 171 -24.17 9.82 16.95
C GLU A 171 -24.29 8.38 16.44
N ILE A 172 -23.77 7.40 17.19
CA ILE A 172 -23.97 5.96 16.93
C ILE A 172 -25.46 5.58 17.04
N SER A 173 -26.17 6.15 18.01
CA SER A 173 -27.62 5.99 18.13
C SER A 173 -28.35 6.51 16.89
N LYS A 174 -27.98 7.71 16.39
CA LYS A 174 -28.54 8.25 15.14
C LYS A 174 -28.18 7.38 13.94
N PHE A 175 -26.92 7.00 13.80
CA PHE A 175 -26.44 6.14 12.72
C PHE A 175 -27.24 4.83 12.64
N SER A 176 -27.56 4.21 13.78
CA SER A 176 -28.37 2.98 13.82
C SER A 176 -29.79 3.14 13.24
N GLN A 177 -30.28 4.39 13.14
CA GLN A 177 -31.59 4.73 12.61
C GLN A 177 -31.52 5.15 11.14
N ILE A 178 -30.54 5.98 10.77
CA ILE A 178 -30.47 6.65 9.46
C ILE A 178 -29.39 6.11 8.52
N GLY A 179 -28.45 5.32 9.05
CA GLY A 179 -27.38 4.66 8.29
C GLY A 179 -26.26 5.56 7.76
N HIS A 180 -26.17 6.81 8.20
CA HIS A 180 -25.09 7.74 7.85
C HIS A 180 -24.67 8.57 9.07
N LEU A 181 -23.40 9.00 9.07
CA LEU A 181 -22.84 9.89 10.08
C LEU A 181 -23.17 11.34 9.74
N GLY A 182 -23.39 12.16 10.76
CA GLY A 182 -23.49 13.60 10.63
C GLY A 182 -22.17 14.27 10.25
N ASP A 183 -22.17 15.60 10.27
CA ASP A 183 -20.95 16.37 10.11
C ASP A 183 -20.24 16.51 11.46
N LEU A 184 -19.11 15.83 11.58
CA LEU A 184 -18.34 15.67 12.81
C LEU A 184 -16.87 16.03 12.53
N PRO A 185 -16.15 16.60 13.50
CA PRO A 185 -14.71 16.79 13.39
C PRO A 185 -13.96 15.43 13.36
N PRO A 186 -12.71 15.39 12.86
CA PRO A 186 -11.95 14.15 12.71
C PRO A 186 -11.83 13.34 14.01
N ASP A 187 -11.53 13.98 15.14
CA ASP A 187 -11.34 13.32 16.44
C ASP A 187 -12.60 12.54 16.87
N ASP A 188 -13.78 13.12 16.65
CA ASP A 188 -15.06 12.50 16.95
C ASP A 188 -15.32 11.29 16.04
N VAL A 189 -14.95 11.38 14.76
CA VAL A 189 -15.09 10.26 13.82
C VAL A 189 -14.10 9.13 14.16
N LEU A 190 -12.88 9.46 14.60
CA LEU A 190 -11.88 8.50 15.06
C LEU A 190 -12.36 7.74 16.30
N GLU A 191 -12.95 8.46 17.26
CA GLU A 191 -13.56 7.83 18.44
C GLU A 191 -14.67 6.83 18.04
N ILE A 192 -15.54 7.22 17.13
CA ILE A 192 -16.59 6.33 16.61
C ILE A 192 -15.99 5.15 15.82
N LEU A 193 -14.90 5.36 15.08
CA LEU A 193 -14.19 4.31 14.35
C LEU A 193 -13.64 3.24 15.30
N ILE A 194 -12.96 3.67 16.36
CA ILE A 194 -12.39 2.78 17.39
C ILE A 194 -13.51 1.96 18.04
N PHE A 195 -14.62 2.61 18.39
CA PHE A 195 -15.80 1.90 18.90
C PHE A 195 -16.34 0.89 17.87
N ALA A 196 -16.49 1.31 16.62
CA ALA A 196 -17.03 0.46 15.58
C ALA A 196 -16.16 -0.78 15.34
N ASN A 197 -14.83 -0.64 15.40
CA ASN A 197 -13.89 -1.75 15.30
C ASN A 197 -13.96 -2.65 16.55
N MET A 198 -13.97 -2.07 17.76
CA MET A 198 -14.07 -2.79 19.03
C MET A 198 -15.32 -3.70 19.11
N PHE A 199 -16.44 -3.21 18.59
CA PHE A 199 -17.72 -3.94 18.62
C PHE A 199 -18.10 -4.61 17.29
N CYS A 200 -17.18 -4.63 16.32
CA CYS A 200 -17.35 -5.23 14.99
C CYS A 200 -18.57 -4.69 14.21
N CYS A 201 -18.85 -3.39 14.35
CA CYS A 201 -19.89 -2.68 13.62
C CYS A 201 -19.39 -2.31 12.21
N GLU A 202 -19.24 -3.30 11.32
CA GLU A 202 -18.58 -3.14 10.01
C GLU A 202 -19.14 -1.99 9.16
N ARG A 203 -20.46 -1.80 9.14
CA ARG A 203 -21.09 -0.69 8.38
C ARG A 203 -20.77 0.69 8.96
N LEU A 204 -20.73 0.79 10.28
CA LEU A 204 -20.35 2.03 10.96
C LEU A 204 -18.87 2.31 10.74
N LYS A 205 -18.04 1.27 10.83
CA LYS A 205 -16.60 1.34 10.57
C LYS A 205 -16.30 1.83 9.15
N ASP A 206 -16.92 1.23 8.14
CA ASP A 206 -16.77 1.65 6.74
C ASP A 206 -17.25 3.09 6.51
N ALA A 207 -18.33 3.52 7.18
CA ALA A 207 -18.77 4.92 7.13
C ALA A 207 -17.76 5.89 7.77
N CYS A 208 -17.15 5.53 8.90
CA CYS A 208 -16.07 6.31 9.50
C CYS A 208 -14.83 6.35 8.60
N ASP A 209 -14.38 5.20 8.09
CA ASP A 209 -13.23 5.06 7.19
C ASP A 209 -13.36 6.02 5.99
N ARG A 210 -14.53 6.02 5.35
CA ARG A 210 -14.86 6.92 4.22
C ARG A 210 -15.01 8.38 4.61
N LYS A 211 -15.57 8.70 5.78
CA LYS A 211 -15.69 10.10 6.22
C LYS A 211 -14.30 10.67 6.52
N LEU A 212 -13.41 9.88 7.10
CA LEU A 212 -12.05 10.29 7.44
C LEU A 212 -11.21 10.64 6.21
N THR A 213 -11.44 9.99 5.07
CA THR A 213 -10.67 10.28 3.84
C THR A 213 -10.89 11.71 3.36
N SER A 214 -12.05 12.31 3.63
CA SER A 214 -12.34 13.71 3.27
C SER A 214 -11.47 14.73 4.03
N PHE A 215 -10.83 14.32 5.12
CA PHE A 215 -9.90 15.16 5.90
C PHE A 215 -8.44 14.99 5.47
N VAL A 216 -8.11 14.04 4.59
CA VAL A 216 -6.74 13.85 4.08
C VAL A 216 -6.45 14.84 2.95
N SER A 217 -6.14 16.08 3.32
CA SER A 217 -5.89 17.16 2.34
C SER A 217 -4.40 17.49 2.17
N SER A 218 -3.62 17.30 3.23
CA SER A 218 -2.20 17.63 3.32
C SER A 218 -1.35 16.41 3.69
N ARG A 219 -0.04 16.51 3.50
CA ARG A 219 0.93 15.51 3.99
C ARG A 219 0.81 15.31 5.50
N GLN A 220 0.62 16.38 6.26
CA GLN A 220 0.51 16.30 7.71
C GLN A 220 -0.76 15.54 8.12
N ASP A 221 -1.90 15.82 7.48
CA ASP A 221 -3.14 15.08 7.72
C ASP A 221 -2.95 13.58 7.45
N ALA A 222 -2.25 13.25 6.36
CA ALA A 222 -1.95 11.87 6.01
C ALA A 222 -1.02 11.19 7.03
N ILE A 223 -0.03 11.91 7.59
CA ILE A 223 0.82 11.41 8.68
C ILE A 223 -0.02 11.14 9.94
N ASP A 224 -0.83 12.13 10.34
CA ASP A 224 -1.62 12.10 11.58
C ASP A 224 -2.68 10.97 11.54
N LEU A 225 -3.26 10.71 10.36
CA LEU A 225 -4.31 9.71 10.19
C LEU A 225 -3.80 8.30 9.83
N MET A 226 -2.58 8.16 9.27
CA MET A 226 -2.09 6.86 8.82
C MET A 226 -1.95 5.85 9.97
N GLU A 227 -1.41 6.26 11.12
CA GLU A 227 -1.22 5.34 12.26
C GLU A 227 -2.56 4.74 12.70
N CYS A 228 -3.57 5.60 12.92
CA CYS A 228 -4.92 5.13 13.26
C CYS A 228 -5.53 4.27 12.15
N ALA A 229 -5.35 4.63 10.88
CA ALA A 229 -5.86 3.84 9.75
C ALA A 229 -5.31 2.39 9.75
N LEU A 230 -4.04 2.24 10.12
CA LEU A 230 -3.37 0.95 10.21
C LEU A 230 -3.82 0.16 11.46
N GLU A 231 -3.88 0.80 12.62
CA GLU A 231 -4.29 0.19 13.88
C GLU A 231 -5.76 -0.28 13.84
N GLU A 232 -6.64 0.55 13.28
CA GLU A 232 -8.07 0.28 13.18
C GLU A 232 -8.45 -0.53 11.93
N ASN A 233 -7.47 -0.97 11.12
CA ASN A 233 -7.71 -1.77 9.91
C ASN A 233 -8.73 -1.09 8.97
N SER A 234 -8.43 0.15 8.60
CA SER A 234 -9.24 1.06 7.77
C SER A 234 -8.55 1.29 6.42
N PRO A 235 -8.74 0.37 5.44
CA PRO A 235 -7.98 0.36 4.20
C PRO A 235 -8.30 1.54 3.28
N VAL A 236 -9.49 2.12 3.33
CA VAL A 236 -9.85 3.26 2.47
C VAL A 236 -9.04 4.48 2.88
N LEU A 237 -9.02 4.80 4.17
CA LEU A 237 -8.23 5.87 4.77
C LEU A 237 -6.73 5.62 4.58
N ALA A 238 -6.24 4.41 4.85
CA ALA A 238 -4.83 4.09 4.67
C ALA A 238 -4.37 4.29 3.21
N THR A 239 -5.20 3.89 2.24
CA THR A 239 -4.90 4.08 0.82
C THR A 239 -4.97 5.56 0.40
N SER A 240 -5.90 6.34 0.96
CA SER A 240 -5.94 7.80 0.75
C SER A 240 -4.71 8.51 1.32
N CYS A 241 -4.26 8.14 2.52
CA CYS A 241 -3.01 8.65 3.09
C CYS A 241 -1.79 8.27 2.23
N LEU A 242 -1.73 7.00 1.76
CA LEU A 242 -0.68 6.55 0.85
C LEU A 242 -0.67 7.37 -0.44
N GLN A 243 -1.84 7.62 -1.04
CA GLN A 243 -1.96 8.43 -2.25
C GLN A 243 -1.40 9.83 -2.05
N ARG A 244 -1.63 10.46 -0.89
CA ARG A 244 -1.06 11.77 -0.57
C ARG A 244 0.46 11.72 -0.51
N PHE A 245 1.03 10.68 0.12
CA PHE A 245 2.48 10.51 0.16
C PHE A 245 3.08 10.32 -1.23
N LEU A 246 2.47 9.47 -2.04
CA LEU A 246 2.95 9.15 -3.39
C LEU A 246 2.85 10.36 -4.33
N HIS A 247 1.79 11.18 -4.21
CA HIS A 247 1.61 12.35 -5.06
C HIS A 247 2.73 13.39 -4.96
N GLU A 248 3.41 13.43 -3.81
CA GLU A 248 4.47 14.39 -3.47
C GLU A 248 5.88 13.78 -3.54
N LEU A 249 6.07 12.72 -4.34
CA LEU A 249 7.41 12.21 -4.64
C LEU A 249 8.15 13.18 -5.59
N PRO A 250 9.47 13.40 -5.39
CA PRO A 250 10.34 12.74 -4.41
C PRO A 250 10.35 13.36 -3.00
N GLU A 251 9.82 14.57 -2.81
CA GLU A 251 9.96 15.38 -1.58
C GLU A 251 9.43 14.67 -0.33
N CYS A 252 8.44 13.79 -0.51
CA CYS A 252 7.86 13.00 0.56
C CYS A 252 8.88 12.09 1.28
N LEU A 253 9.90 11.60 0.57
CA LEU A 253 10.94 10.74 1.15
C LEU A 253 12.03 11.51 1.92
N GLU A 254 11.98 12.85 1.91
CA GLU A 254 12.83 13.69 2.76
C GLU A 254 12.21 13.88 4.15
N ASP A 255 10.90 13.64 4.30
CA ASP A 255 10.19 13.75 5.57
C ASP A 255 10.44 12.50 6.44
N LYS A 256 11.07 12.72 7.60
CA LYS A 256 11.42 11.65 8.55
C LYS A 256 10.20 10.89 9.06
N GLN A 257 9.04 11.53 9.18
CA GLN A 257 7.83 10.87 9.67
C GLN A 257 7.30 9.90 8.61
N VAL A 258 7.27 10.33 7.35
CA VAL A 258 6.88 9.47 6.22
C VAL A 258 7.84 8.29 6.07
N VAL A 259 9.16 8.55 6.10
CA VAL A 259 10.17 7.48 6.04
C VAL A 259 9.97 6.50 7.19
N LYS A 260 9.73 6.99 8.41
CA LYS A 260 9.47 6.15 9.57
C LYS A 260 8.22 5.28 9.39
N ILE A 261 7.16 5.80 8.76
CA ILE A 261 5.98 5.01 8.40
C ILE A 261 6.44 3.86 7.51
N PHE A 262 6.99 4.13 6.32
CA PHE A 262 7.40 3.08 5.38
C PHE A 262 8.40 2.08 5.98
N SER A 263 9.42 2.52 6.71
CA SER A 263 10.43 1.62 7.27
C SER A 263 9.89 0.69 8.37
N ASN A 264 8.81 1.06 9.07
CA ASN A 264 8.31 0.30 10.24
C ASN A 264 6.96 -0.40 10.01
N VAL A 265 6.36 -0.29 8.83
CA VAL A 265 5.06 -0.93 8.56
C VAL A 265 5.19 -2.46 8.69
N SER A 266 4.41 -3.07 9.58
CA SER A 266 4.32 -4.54 9.72
C SER A 266 3.76 -5.20 8.45
N LYS A 267 3.94 -6.51 8.28
CA LYS A 267 3.34 -7.24 7.13
C LYS A 267 1.81 -7.05 7.06
N HIS A 268 1.15 -7.04 8.22
CA HIS A 268 -0.30 -6.82 8.29
C HIS A 268 -0.67 -5.40 7.85
N HIS A 269 0.00 -4.39 8.40
CA HIS A 269 -0.23 -2.99 8.05
C HIS A 269 0.07 -2.70 6.58
N ARG A 270 1.08 -3.34 5.97
CA ARG A 270 1.35 -3.22 4.52
C ARG A 270 0.19 -3.73 3.68
N SER A 271 -0.44 -4.83 4.11
CA SER A 271 -1.63 -5.37 3.45
C SER A 271 -2.85 -4.44 3.56
N ILE A 272 -2.95 -3.64 4.64
CA ILE A 272 -4.03 -2.65 4.80
C ILE A 272 -3.78 -1.46 3.86
N MET A 273 -2.54 -0.95 3.84
CA MET A 273 -2.16 0.27 3.11
C MET A 273 -2.05 0.09 1.59
N ALA A 274 -1.53 -1.07 1.14
CA ALA A 274 -1.17 -1.29 -0.26
C ALA A 274 -1.72 -2.62 -0.83
N GLY A 275 -2.47 -3.39 -0.04
CA GLY A 275 -2.95 -4.71 -0.44
C GLY A 275 -1.82 -5.61 -0.96
N HIS A 276 -2.10 -6.31 -2.06
CA HIS A 276 -1.13 -7.16 -2.76
C HIS A 276 -0.05 -6.36 -3.52
N ALA A 277 -0.23 -5.07 -3.72
CA ALA A 277 0.69 -4.21 -4.47
C ALA A 277 1.89 -3.75 -3.65
N SER A 278 2.11 -4.31 -2.45
CA SER A 278 3.21 -3.96 -1.56
C SER A 278 4.59 -4.08 -2.24
N PHE A 279 4.83 -5.13 -3.03
CA PHE A 279 6.11 -5.26 -3.74
C PHE A 279 6.31 -4.11 -4.74
N SER A 280 5.31 -3.84 -5.57
CA SER A 280 5.33 -2.75 -6.56
C SER A 280 5.49 -1.37 -5.91
N LEU A 281 4.85 -1.14 -4.76
CA LEU A 281 5.04 0.08 -3.95
C LEU A 281 6.50 0.25 -3.57
N TYR A 282 7.13 -0.77 -2.99
CA TYR A 282 8.52 -0.66 -2.55
C TYR A 282 9.50 -0.60 -3.73
N CYS A 283 9.18 -1.19 -4.89
CA CYS A 283 9.98 -0.96 -6.09
C CYS A 283 9.99 0.52 -6.50
N LEU A 284 8.81 1.19 -6.50
CA LEU A 284 8.72 2.62 -6.77
C LEU A 284 9.51 3.44 -5.73
N LEU A 285 9.28 3.20 -4.45
CA LEU A 285 9.93 3.96 -3.38
C LEU A 285 11.46 3.79 -3.42
N CYS A 286 11.95 2.57 -3.66
CA CYS A 286 13.39 2.30 -3.82
C CYS A 286 13.95 2.99 -5.05
N GLU A 287 13.22 3.00 -6.16
CA GLU A 287 13.63 3.69 -7.38
C GLU A 287 13.82 5.19 -7.16
N VAL A 288 12.83 5.83 -6.54
CA VAL A 288 12.91 7.26 -6.18
C VAL A 288 14.07 7.50 -5.22
N ALA A 289 14.19 6.71 -4.15
CA ALA A 289 15.23 6.87 -3.13
C ALA A 289 16.64 6.69 -3.70
N MET A 290 16.84 5.69 -4.58
CA MET A 290 18.12 5.46 -5.27
C MET A 290 18.49 6.60 -6.22
N ASN A 291 17.51 7.22 -6.89
CA ASN A 291 17.74 8.36 -7.77
C ASN A 291 18.10 9.64 -6.97
N THR A 292 17.52 9.81 -5.77
CA THR A 292 17.78 10.96 -4.90
C THR A 292 19.11 10.84 -4.14
N ASP A 293 19.28 9.78 -3.34
CA ASP A 293 20.53 9.48 -2.64
C ASP A 293 20.68 7.97 -2.43
N PRO A 294 21.47 7.27 -3.29
CA PRO A 294 21.66 5.83 -3.18
C PRO A 294 22.51 5.42 -1.97
N ARG A 295 23.11 6.36 -1.22
CA ARG A 295 23.91 6.06 -0.03
C ARG A 295 23.17 6.35 1.27
N SER A 296 21.98 6.94 1.22
CA SER A 296 21.19 7.25 2.43
C SER A 296 20.74 5.99 3.18
N ASP A 297 20.49 6.13 4.48
CA ASP A 297 19.92 5.05 5.30
C ASP A 297 18.48 4.72 4.84
N THR A 298 17.71 5.74 4.46
CA THR A 298 16.37 5.56 3.86
C THR A 298 16.38 4.60 2.67
N THR A 299 17.32 4.79 1.73
CA THR A 299 17.43 3.90 0.56
C THR A 299 17.77 2.48 0.97
N ALA A 300 18.68 2.30 1.92
CA ALA A 300 19.06 0.98 2.42
C ALA A 300 17.86 0.28 3.12
N ASP A 301 17.16 0.98 4.01
CA ASP A 301 16.01 0.46 4.74
C ASP A 301 14.87 0.04 3.81
N LEU A 302 14.54 0.88 2.81
CA LEU A 302 13.51 0.56 1.83
C LEU A 302 13.88 -0.68 0.98
N LEU A 303 15.15 -0.83 0.60
CA LEU A 303 15.61 -1.99 -0.15
C LEU A 303 15.63 -3.27 0.69
N GLU A 304 15.93 -3.19 1.98
CA GLU A 304 15.77 -4.32 2.89
C GLU A 304 14.30 -4.77 2.96
N ARG A 305 13.37 -3.82 3.05
CA ARG A 305 11.93 -4.14 2.97
C ARG A 305 11.52 -4.74 1.63
N LEU A 306 12.10 -4.26 0.52
CA LEU A 306 11.85 -4.84 -0.80
C LEU A 306 12.30 -6.31 -0.86
N VAL A 307 13.46 -6.64 -0.29
CA VAL A 307 13.95 -8.02 -0.17
C VAL A 307 13.01 -8.88 0.67
N GLU A 308 12.51 -8.37 1.81
CA GLU A 308 11.54 -9.08 2.65
C GLU A 308 10.21 -9.36 1.93
N LEU A 309 9.82 -8.48 0.99
CA LEU A 309 8.59 -8.60 0.22
C LEU A 309 8.72 -9.54 -0.99
N ALA A 310 9.93 -9.86 -1.43
CA ALA A 310 10.17 -10.67 -2.62
C ALA A 310 9.73 -12.13 -2.41
N THR A 311 8.71 -12.56 -3.15
CA THR A 311 8.10 -13.89 -3.00
C THR A 311 8.63 -14.91 -4.01
N ASN A 312 8.98 -14.47 -5.21
CA ASN A 312 9.44 -15.33 -6.31
C ASN A 312 10.89 -15.00 -6.73
N ASN A 313 11.50 -15.86 -7.54
CA ASN A 313 12.90 -15.71 -7.94
C ASN A 313 13.15 -14.41 -8.72
N ARG A 314 12.23 -13.95 -9.57
CA ARG A 314 12.43 -12.70 -10.32
C ARG A 314 12.41 -11.47 -9.42
N GLN A 315 11.50 -11.44 -8.45
CA GLN A 315 11.47 -10.39 -7.43
C GLN A 315 12.75 -10.41 -6.59
N LYS A 316 13.22 -11.61 -6.20
CA LYS A 316 14.49 -11.78 -5.46
C LYS A 316 15.69 -11.31 -6.27
N GLN A 317 15.77 -11.66 -7.55
CA GLN A 317 16.83 -11.20 -8.46
C GLN A 317 16.95 -9.68 -8.43
N LEU A 318 15.85 -8.96 -8.62
CA LEU A 318 15.81 -7.50 -8.59
C LEU A 318 16.20 -6.94 -7.21
N ALA A 319 15.50 -7.38 -6.16
CA ALA A 319 15.64 -6.82 -4.83
C ALA A 319 17.05 -7.01 -4.26
N PHE A 320 17.60 -8.23 -4.35
CA PHE A 320 18.95 -8.52 -3.89
C PHE A 320 20.01 -7.80 -4.73
N HIS A 321 19.83 -7.71 -6.05
CA HIS A 321 20.78 -6.99 -6.89
C HIS A 321 20.84 -5.50 -6.54
N GLN A 322 19.68 -4.84 -6.43
CA GLN A 322 19.60 -3.42 -6.07
C GLN A 322 20.18 -3.15 -4.67
N LEU A 323 19.85 -3.98 -3.67
CA LEU A 323 20.43 -3.87 -2.34
C LEU A 323 21.95 -4.08 -2.38
N GLY A 324 22.45 -5.07 -3.14
CA GLY A 324 23.88 -5.30 -3.34
C GLY A 324 24.59 -4.07 -3.92
N CYS A 325 24.01 -3.42 -4.93
CA CYS A 325 24.52 -2.18 -5.53
C CYS A 325 24.59 -1.04 -4.51
N VAL A 326 23.55 -0.85 -3.71
CA VAL A 326 23.52 0.19 -2.66
C VAL A 326 24.54 -0.08 -1.55
N ARG A 327 24.60 -1.32 -1.04
CA ARG A 327 25.61 -1.73 -0.05
C ARG A 327 27.04 -1.55 -0.58
N LEU A 328 27.28 -1.83 -1.86
CA LEU A 328 28.58 -1.58 -2.51
C LEU A 328 28.92 -0.08 -2.55
N LEU A 329 27.97 0.78 -2.95
CA LEU A 329 28.14 2.24 -2.98
C LEU A 329 28.40 2.83 -1.60
N ARG A 330 27.82 2.22 -0.56
CA ARG A 330 28.04 2.55 0.86
C ARG A 330 29.35 1.97 1.44
N LYS A 331 30.11 1.21 0.63
CA LYS A 331 31.35 0.50 1.04
C LYS A 331 31.13 -0.58 2.11
N GLU A 332 29.91 -1.09 2.22
CA GLU A 332 29.54 -2.18 3.13
C GLU A 332 29.79 -3.52 2.41
N TYR A 333 31.06 -3.81 2.12
CA TYR A 333 31.47 -4.85 1.17
C TYR A 333 30.97 -6.26 1.51
N ASN A 334 30.90 -6.61 2.80
CA ASN A 334 30.41 -7.93 3.22
C ASN A 334 28.91 -8.09 2.97
N GLU A 335 28.11 -7.04 3.22
CA GLU A 335 26.67 -7.05 2.93
C GLU A 335 26.43 -7.03 1.42
N ALA A 336 27.21 -6.23 0.67
CA ALA A 336 27.14 -6.21 -0.79
C ALA A 336 27.39 -7.60 -1.39
N GLU A 337 28.43 -8.31 -0.92
CA GLU A 337 28.75 -9.67 -1.36
C GLU A 337 27.60 -10.64 -1.13
N ARG A 338 27.04 -10.68 0.09
CA ARG A 338 25.91 -11.56 0.42
C ARG A 338 24.72 -11.33 -0.50
N ASN A 339 24.40 -10.06 -0.77
CA ASN A 339 23.30 -9.68 -1.63
C ASN A 339 23.56 -10.04 -3.10
N PHE A 340 24.76 -9.82 -3.63
CA PHE A 340 25.09 -10.23 -4.99
C PHE A 340 25.10 -11.75 -5.16
N VAL A 341 25.58 -12.51 -4.16
CA VAL A 341 25.48 -13.98 -4.16
C VAL A 341 24.02 -14.42 -4.18
N ALA A 342 23.18 -13.89 -3.29
CA ALA A 342 21.75 -14.22 -3.24
C ALA A 342 21.03 -13.88 -4.56
N ALA A 343 21.36 -12.74 -5.18
CA ALA A 343 20.82 -12.37 -6.49
C ALA A 343 21.26 -13.35 -7.58
N LEU A 344 22.53 -13.76 -7.59
CA LEU A 344 23.07 -14.73 -8.55
C LEU A 344 22.43 -16.10 -8.39
N GLU A 345 22.27 -16.58 -7.16
CA GLU A 345 21.56 -17.84 -6.84
C GLU A 345 20.08 -17.80 -7.26
N ALA A 346 19.44 -16.63 -7.18
CA ALA A 346 18.10 -16.42 -7.69
C ALA A 346 18.03 -16.36 -9.23
N GLY A 347 19.17 -16.29 -9.93
CA GLY A 347 19.28 -16.28 -11.40
C GLY A 347 19.72 -14.95 -12.02
N HIS A 348 20.12 -13.95 -11.23
CA HIS A 348 20.58 -12.65 -11.74
C HIS A 348 22.06 -12.72 -12.12
N VAL A 349 22.34 -13.25 -13.31
CA VAL A 349 23.70 -13.52 -13.82
C VAL A 349 24.62 -12.31 -13.70
N TYR A 350 24.11 -11.11 -13.97
CA TYR A 350 24.91 -9.89 -13.95
C TYR A 350 25.40 -9.48 -12.56
N SER A 351 24.83 -10.02 -11.48
CA SER A 351 25.38 -9.81 -10.12
C SER A 351 26.81 -10.34 -9.97
N ALA A 352 27.25 -11.24 -10.86
CA ALA A 352 28.64 -11.66 -10.94
C ALA A 352 29.61 -10.48 -11.19
N ALA A 353 29.19 -9.43 -11.92
CA ALA A 353 30.00 -8.22 -12.10
C ALA A 353 30.18 -7.46 -10.78
N GLY A 354 29.14 -7.42 -9.93
CA GLY A 354 29.23 -6.89 -8.57
C GLY A 354 30.23 -7.66 -7.70
N LEU A 355 30.23 -8.99 -7.79
CA LEU A 355 31.20 -9.85 -7.09
C LEU A 355 32.63 -9.63 -7.60
N ALA A 356 32.82 -9.54 -8.91
CA ALA A 356 34.14 -9.26 -9.50
C ALA A 356 34.69 -7.89 -9.06
N ARG A 357 33.83 -6.87 -8.96
CA ARG A 357 34.20 -5.55 -8.40
C ARG A 357 34.65 -5.64 -6.95
N LEU A 358 33.98 -6.44 -6.14
CA LEU A 358 34.37 -6.65 -4.74
C LEU A 358 35.73 -7.33 -4.63
N ASP A 359 35.98 -8.37 -5.44
CA ASP A 359 37.28 -9.05 -5.47
C ASP A 359 38.39 -8.11 -5.92
N PHE A 360 38.12 -7.30 -6.96
CA PHE A 360 39.06 -6.26 -7.41
C PHE A 360 39.34 -5.23 -6.31
N LEU A 361 38.32 -4.73 -5.61
CA LEU A 361 38.47 -3.77 -4.51
C LEU A 361 39.24 -4.37 -3.32
N ARG A 362 39.21 -5.69 -3.14
CA ARG A 362 40.00 -6.43 -2.14
C ARG A 362 41.43 -6.72 -2.60
N GLY A 363 41.78 -6.38 -3.85
CA GLY A 363 43.10 -6.60 -4.44
C GLY A 363 43.28 -7.94 -5.17
N ASP A 364 42.22 -8.75 -5.28
CA ASP A 364 42.27 -10.03 -5.99
C ASP A 364 41.86 -9.87 -7.45
N MET A 365 42.80 -9.33 -8.24
CA MET A 365 42.59 -9.10 -9.68
C MET A 365 42.39 -10.40 -10.47
N VAL A 366 42.95 -11.52 -10.01
CA VAL A 366 42.85 -12.81 -10.69
C VAL A 366 41.44 -13.36 -10.56
N LEU A 367 40.90 -13.40 -9.33
CA LEU A 367 39.52 -13.84 -9.11
C LEU A 367 38.50 -12.94 -9.82
N ALA A 368 38.71 -11.62 -9.80
CA ALA A 368 37.86 -10.68 -10.52
C ALA A 368 37.83 -10.98 -12.04
N TYR A 369 39.02 -11.21 -12.63
CA TYR A 369 39.17 -11.54 -14.05
C TYR A 369 38.54 -12.90 -14.40
N GLU A 370 38.75 -13.92 -13.58
CA GLU A 370 38.18 -15.26 -13.78
C GLU A 370 36.65 -15.22 -13.76
N LYS A 371 36.05 -14.50 -12.81
CA LYS A 371 34.59 -14.36 -12.70
C LYS A 371 34.00 -13.70 -13.95
N MET A 372 34.55 -12.57 -14.39
CA MET A 372 34.07 -11.87 -15.60
C MET A 372 34.27 -12.71 -16.85
N SER A 373 35.43 -13.37 -16.99
CA SER A 373 35.73 -14.24 -18.12
C SER A 373 34.78 -15.44 -18.19
N SER A 374 34.42 -16.02 -17.05
CA SER A 374 33.45 -17.12 -16.96
C SER A 374 32.08 -16.68 -17.46
N VAL A 375 31.61 -15.50 -17.08
CA VAL A 375 30.31 -14.96 -17.53
C VAL A 375 30.33 -14.70 -19.04
N ILE A 376 31.37 -14.04 -19.56
CA ILE A 376 31.50 -13.76 -20.99
C ILE A 376 31.55 -15.04 -21.83
N SER A 377 32.24 -16.08 -21.33
CA SER A 377 32.39 -17.36 -22.04
C SER A 377 31.11 -18.21 -22.01
N SER A 378 30.28 -18.04 -20.98
CA SER A 378 29.09 -18.88 -20.75
C SER A 378 27.81 -18.32 -21.37
N TYR A 379 27.77 -17.01 -21.67
CA TYR A 379 26.57 -16.34 -22.16
C TYR A 379 26.82 -15.66 -23.50
N THR A 380 25.79 -15.66 -24.35
CA THR A 380 25.84 -14.97 -25.65
C THR A 380 26.10 -13.48 -25.41
N PRO A 381 27.15 -12.88 -26.00
CA PRO A 381 27.48 -11.47 -25.87
C PRO A 381 26.28 -10.56 -26.14
N LEU A 382 25.73 -9.93 -25.11
CA LEU A 382 24.79 -8.83 -25.25
C LEU A 382 25.55 -7.54 -24.97
N GLY A 383 25.47 -6.58 -25.90
CA GLY A 383 26.44 -5.48 -26.06
C GLY A 383 26.72 -4.60 -24.83
N TRP A 384 25.87 -4.61 -23.82
CA TRP A 384 26.09 -3.88 -22.56
C TRP A 384 27.13 -4.57 -21.65
N MET A 385 27.22 -5.90 -21.66
CA MET A 385 28.21 -6.67 -20.87
C MET A 385 29.66 -6.47 -21.33
N TYR A 386 29.88 -5.84 -22.48
CA TYR A 386 31.20 -5.54 -23.05
C TYR A 386 31.58 -4.06 -22.96
N GLN A 387 30.64 -3.17 -22.67
CA GLN A 387 30.90 -1.73 -22.55
C GLN A 387 31.43 -1.32 -21.17
N GLU A 388 31.27 -2.20 -20.19
CA GLU A 388 31.63 -2.04 -18.79
C GLU A 388 32.73 -3.03 -18.40
#